data_AF-A0A821BYS0-F1
#
_entry.id   AF-A0A821BYS0-F1
#
_cell.length_a   1.000
_cell.length_b   1.000
_cell.length_c   1.000
_cell.angle_alpha   90.00
_cell.angle_beta   90.00
_cell.angle_gamma   90.00
#
_symmetry.space_group_name_H-M   'P 1'
#
loop_
_entity.id
_entity.type
_entity.pdbx_description
1 polymer ?
#
loop_
_entity_poly.entity_id
_entity_poly.type
_entity_poly.pdbx_seq_one_letter_code
_entity_poly.pdbx_strand_id
1 'polypeptide(L)'
;MLMSCFFNGVPCKSTNFITFESPSYGGSYAFNAMMKNLPNGGTRDSNEGGGDGILELRLYAHSHQYVPNLSDVFDIHIAVDIMIMVHDNTQLSLIDIADMASGPGRKHKLSFTRKKSYFLSLPYAKCTNQIPLAMQAMFNLFQDAYYAYSQLLCFTNCIQSYT
;
A
#
# COMPACT_ATOMS: atom_id res chain seq x y z
N MET A 1 0.12 -5.53 -15.86
CA MET A 1 1.07 -5.29 -14.75
C MET A 1 1.50 -6.59 -14.06
N LEU A 2 0.62 -7.41 -13.48
CA LEU A 2 1.00 -8.65 -12.81
C LEU A 2 1.21 -9.82 -13.80
N MET A 3 2.41 -10.41 -13.84
CA MET A 3 2.70 -11.61 -14.66
C MET A 3 2.57 -12.90 -13.86
N SER A 4 3.12 -12.94 -12.65
CA SER A 4 2.99 -14.08 -11.73
C SER A 4 3.00 -13.61 -10.29
N CYS A 5 2.32 -14.36 -9.44
CA CYS A 5 2.16 -14.08 -8.02
C CYS A 5 2.21 -15.41 -7.25
N PHE A 6 3.09 -15.49 -6.27
CA PHE A 6 3.15 -16.59 -5.32
C PHE A 6 3.24 -16.04 -3.90
N PHE A 7 2.48 -16.62 -2.99
CA PHE A 7 2.56 -16.31 -1.56
C PHE A 7 2.52 -17.61 -0.78
N ASN A 8 3.49 -17.83 0.12
CA ASN A 8 3.65 -19.12 0.82
C ASN A 8 3.74 -20.31 -0.16
N GLY A 9 4.43 -20.14 -1.29
CA GLY A 9 4.49 -21.15 -2.38
C GLY A 9 3.17 -21.38 -3.14
N VAL A 10 2.06 -20.75 -2.75
CA VAL A 10 0.74 -20.92 -3.38
C VAL A 10 0.52 -19.83 -4.43
N PRO A 11 0.07 -20.18 -5.66
CA PRO A 11 -0.22 -19.18 -6.68
C PRO A 11 -1.36 -18.26 -6.25
N CYS A 12 -1.16 -16.95 -6.38
CA CYS A 12 -2.19 -15.92 -6.18
C CYS A 12 -2.66 -15.34 -7.52
N LYS A 13 -3.89 -14.83 -7.53
CA LYS A 13 -4.53 -14.21 -8.71
C LYS A 13 -4.70 -12.71 -8.51
N SER A 14 -4.99 -12.00 -9.60
CA SER A 14 -5.33 -10.57 -9.55
C SER A 14 -6.52 -10.28 -8.62
N THR A 15 -7.45 -11.22 -8.46
CA THR A 15 -8.59 -11.12 -7.53
C THR A 15 -8.19 -11.12 -6.05
N ASN A 16 -6.92 -11.39 -5.73
CA ASN A 16 -6.39 -11.30 -4.36
C ASN A 16 -5.79 -9.91 -4.04
N PHE A 17 -5.89 -8.97 -4.98
CA PHE A 17 -5.47 -7.59 -4.80
C PHE A 17 -6.72 -6.71 -4.78
N ILE A 18 -6.75 -5.72 -3.89
CA ILE A 18 -7.68 -4.61 -4.02
C ILE A 18 -7.07 -3.58 -4.96
N THR A 19 -7.91 -2.97 -5.78
CA THR A 19 -7.52 -1.93 -6.75
C THR A 19 -7.94 -0.58 -6.25
N PHE A 20 -7.08 0.42 -6.41
CA PHE A 20 -7.40 1.81 -6.12
C PHE A 20 -6.58 2.72 -7.03
N GLU A 21 -7.07 3.92 -7.27
CA GLU A 21 -6.35 4.92 -8.06
C GLU A 21 -5.52 5.81 -7.14
N SER A 22 -4.20 5.81 -7.34
CA SER A 22 -3.31 6.81 -6.75
C SER A 22 -3.35 8.07 -7.60
N PRO A 23 -3.49 9.26 -6.99
CA PRO A 23 -3.42 10.52 -7.73
C PRO A 23 -2.09 10.72 -8.48
N SER A 24 -0.97 10.25 -7.94
CA SER A 24 0.36 10.46 -8.52
C SER A 24 0.80 9.32 -9.44
N TYR A 25 0.39 8.08 -9.16
CA TYR A 25 0.88 6.89 -9.86
C TYR A 25 -0.19 6.13 -10.65
N GLY A 26 -1.45 6.55 -10.59
CA GLY A 26 -2.59 5.88 -11.24
C GLY A 26 -2.94 4.54 -10.61
N GLY A 27 -3.35 3.58 -11.45
CA GLY A 27 -3.89 2.29 -11.02
C GLY A 27 -2.94 1.50 -10.13
N SER A 28 -3.29 1.41 -8.84
CA SER A 28 -2.52 0.82 -7.76
C SER A 28 -3.21 -0.43 -7.21
N TYR A 29 -2.40 -1.35 -6.67
CA TYR A 29 -2.86 -2.68 -6.27
C TYR A 29 -2.29 -3.03 -4.91
N ALA A 30 -3.14 -3.26 -3.90
CA ALA A 30 -2.70 -3.72 -2.59
C ALA A 30 -3.01 -5.20 -2.40
N PHE A 31 -1.95 -5.98 -2.18
CA PHE A 31 -2.06 -7.37 -1.78
C PHE A 31 -2.41 -7.47 -0.29
N ASN A 32 -3.22 -8.46 0.08
CA ASN A 32 -3.49 -8.80 1.49
C ASN A 32 -4.21 -7.70 2.30
N ALA A 33 -4.95 -6.79 1.68
CA ALA A 33 -5.79 -5.85 2.43
C ALA A 33 -6.95 -6.57 3.14
N MET A 34 -7.41 -6.04 4.27
CA MET A 34 -8.51 -6.63 5.03
C MET A 34 -9.86 -6.37 4.32
N MET A 35 -10.30 -7.30 3.49
CA MET A 35 -11.50 -7.14 2.64
C MET A 35 -12.80 -7.23 3.43
N LYS A 36 -13.80 -6.39 3.10
CA LYS A 36 -15.08 -6.41 3.83
C LYS A 36 -15.93 -7.67 3.60
N ASN A 37 -15.82 -8.25 2.42
CA ASN A 37 -16.72 -9.30 1.94
C ASN A 37 -16.18 -10.73 2.14
N LEU A 38 -15.05 -10.89 2.85
CA LEU A 38 -14.43 -12.19 3.09
C LEU A 38 -14.41 -12.55 4.59
N PRO A 39 -14.60 -13.83 4.95
CA PRO A 39 -14.44 -14.28 6.32
C PRO A 39 -13.01 -13.99 6.81
N ASN A 40 -12.90 -13.43 8.03
CA ASN A 40 -11.65 -12.92 8.61
C ASN A 40 -10.91 -11.89 7.74
N GLY A 41 -11.62 -11.17 6.87
CA GLY A 41 -11.04 -10.17 6.00
C GLY A 41 -10.18 -10.73 4.85
N GLY A 42 -10.13 -12.05 4.68
CA GLY A 42 -9.27 -12.69 3.67
C GLY A 42 -7.77 -12.48 3.89
N THR A 43 -7.36 -12.06 5.11
CA THR A 43 -5.96 -11.80 5.42
C THR A 43 -5.16 -13.10 5.46
N ARG A 44 -3.94 -13.02 4.96
CA ARG A 44 -2.99 -14.13 4.83
C ARG A 44 -1.80 -13.85 5.71
N ASP A 45 -1.46 -14.85 6.53
CA ASP A 45 -0.26 -14.82 7.35
C ASP A 45 0.88 -15.58 6.65
N SER A 46 2.11 -15.13 6.89
CA SER A 46 3.28 -15.88 6.49
C SER A 46 3.56 -16.97 7.54
N ASN A 47 3.81 -18.19 7.07
CA ASN A 47 4.05 -19.35 7.92
C ASN A 47 5.51 -19.43 8.42
N GLU A 48 6.43 -18.67 7.82
CA GLU A 48 7.86 -18.73 8.12
C GLU A 48 8.59 -17.44 7.73
N GLY A 49 9.70 -17.14 8.41
CA GLY A 49 10.48 -15.91 8.18
C GLY A 49 11.35 -15.90 6.90
N GLY A 50 11.21 -16.90 6.03
CA GLY A 50 11.98 -17.07 4.80
C GLY A 50 11.80 -18.49 4.23
N GLY A 51 12.09 -18.69 2.94
CA GLY A 51 11.75 -19.92 2.22
C GLY A 51 10.57 -19.69 1.28
N ASP A 52 9.55 -20.53 1.39
CA ASP A 52 8.27 -20.42 0.69
C ASP A 52 7.39 -19.31 1.29
N GLY A 53 7.59 -18.94 2.57
CA GLY A 53 6.84 -17.92 3.32
C GLY A 53 6.93 -16.46 2.81
N ILE A 54 7.31 -16.26 1.56
CA ILE A 54 7.54 -14.97 0.92
C ILE A 54 6.43 -14.62 -0.07
N LEU A 55 6.30 -13.32 -0.34
CA LEU A 55 5.56 -12.83 -1.50
C LEU A 55 6.51 -12.68 -2.69
N GLU A 56 6.33 -13.52 -3.71
CA GLU A 56 7.04 -13.40 -4.98
C GLU A 56 6.13 -12.82 -6.06
N LEU A 57 6.52 -11.66 -6.59
CA LEU A 57 5.83 -10.98 -7.67
C LEU A 57 6.74 -10.88 -8.88
N ARG A 58 6.20 -11.21 -10.04
CA ARG A 58 6.79 -10.84 -11.33
C ARG A 58 5.90 -9.82 -11.99
N LEU A 59 6.43 -8.63 -12.20
CA LEU A 59 5.71 -7.49 -12.73
C LEU A 59 6.22 -7.15 -14.14
N TYR A 60 5.30 -6.68 -14.96
CA TYR A 60 5.54 -6.19 -16.30
C TYR A 60 5.38 -4.67 -16.31
N ALA A 61 6.47 -3.98 -16.64
CA ALA A 61 6.51 -2.54 -16.88
C ALA A 61 6.76 -2.29 -18.36
N HIS A 62 5.89 -1.51 -19.01
CA HIS A 62 5.97 -1.23 -20.44
C HIS A 62 6.58 0.15 -20.70
N SER A 63 7.89 0.20 -20.94
CA SER A 63 8.67 1.46 -21.05
C SER A 63 8.16 2.45 -22.10
N HIS A 64 7.55 1.99 -23.19
CA HIS A 64 7.09 2.87 -24.29
C HIS A 64 5.67 3.43 -24.12
N GLN A 65 4.98 3.11 -23.03
CA GLN A 65 3.63 3.62 -22.75
C GLN A 65 3.62 4.74 -21.72
N TYR A 66 4.80 5.15 -21.23
CA TYR A 66 4.92 6.27 -20.29
C TYR A 66 4.81 7.60 -21.03
N VAL A 67 4.16 8.58 -20.39
CA VAL A 67 3.99 9.93 -20.93
C VAL A 67 5.33 10.66 -20.84
N PRO A 68 5.97 10.99 -21.98
CA PRO A 68 7.34 11.48 -21.97
C PRO A 68 7.51 12.93 -21.52
N ASN A 69 6.43 13.71 -21.37
CA ASN A 69 6.52 15.17 -21.21
C ASN A 69 5.89 15.72 -19.90
N LEU A 70 5.60 14.87 -18.90
CA LEU A 70 5.06 15.35 -17.62
C LEU A 70 6.10 16.10 -16.76
N SER A 71 7.38 16.04 -17.14
CA SER A 71 8.50 16.51 -16.32
C SER A 71 9.40 17.56 -17.00
N ASP A 72 9.02 18.11 -18.17
CA ASP A 72 9.90 18.96 -19.01
C ASP A 72 10.23 20.36 -18.44
N VAL A 73 9.84 20.70 -17.21
CA VAL A 73 10.14 22.01 -16.59
C VAL A 73 11.36 21.97 -15.67
N PHE A 74 11.80 20.79 -15.25
CA PHE A 74 12.99 20.57 -14.43
C PHE A 74 13.74 19.36 -15.00
N ASP A 75 15.08 19.34 -14.97
CA ASP A 75 15.93 18.18 -15.35
C ASP A 75 15.62 16.93 -14.49
N ILE A 76 14.43 16.36 -14.68
CA ILE A 76 13.90 15.21 -13.95
C ILE A 76 14.01 14.03 -14.91
N HIS A 77 14.91 13.11 -14.58
CA HIS A 77 14.99 11.84 -15.27
C HIS A 77 13.66 11.10 -15.17
N ILE A 78 13.05 10.79 -16.33
CA ILE A 78 11.89 9.92 -16.42
C ILE A 78 12.34 8.50 -16.06
N ALA A 79 12.15 8.13 -14.80
CA ALA A 79 12.42 6.79 -14.32
C ALA A 79 11.15 5.93 -14.46
N VAL A 80 11.29 4.79 -15.14
CA VAL A 80 10.28 3.74 -15.09
C VAL A 80 10.54 2.93 -13.85
N ASP A 81 9.82 3.21 -12.78
CA ASP A 81 9.97 2.52 -11.50
C ASP A 81 8.64 1.90 -11.04
N ILE A 82 8.75 0.88 -10.21
CA ILE A 82 7.64 0.28 -9.49
C ILE A 82 7.69 0.80 -8.06
N MET A 83 6.65 1.51 -7.64
CA MET A 83 6.51 2.01 -6.27
C MET A 83 5.88 0.94 -5.39
N ILE A 84 6.53 0.67 -4.25
CA ILE A 84 6.13 -0.37 -3.31
C ILE A 84 6.00 0.25 -1.92
N MET A 85 4.88 -0.02 -1.25
CA MET A 85 4.66 0.31 0.16
C MET A 85 4.29 -0.96 0.91
N VAL A 86 4.89 -1.17 2.09
CA VAL A 86 4.48 -2.22 3.03
C VAL A 86 3.80 -1.54 4.20
N HIS A 87 2.55 -1.92 4.46
CA HIS A 87 1.73 -1.34 5.52
C HIS A 87 0.86 -2.41 6.18
N ASP A 88 0.20 -2.06 7.28
CA ASP A 88 -0.73 -2.98 7.95
C ASP A 88 -1.98 -3.24 7.08
N ASN A 89 -2.62 -4.40 7.26
CA ASN A 89 -3.73 -4.84 6.41
C ASN A 89 -4.96 -3.90 6.48
N THR A 90 -5.06 -3.11 7.56
CA THR A 90 -6.12 -2.12 7.80
C THR A 90 -5.65 -0.68 7.59
N GLN A 91 -4.43 -0.45 7.13
CA GLN A 91 -3.93 0.89 6.85
C GLN A 91 -4.24 1.27 5.40
N LEU A 92 -4.76 2.49 5.19
CA LEU A 92 -4.91 3.03 3.83
C LEU A 92 -3.51 3.26 3.23
N SER A 93 -3.32 2.83 1.99
CA SER A 93 -2.06 3.05 1.28
C SER A 93 -1.87 4.54 1.00
N LEU A 94 -0.76 5.09 1.45
CA LEU A 94 -0.33 6.47 1.21
C LEU A 94 1.00 6.44 0.45
N ILE A 95 0.98 5.79 -0.72
CA ILE A 95 2.16 5.55 -1.54
C ILE A 95 2.89 6.86 -1.91
N ASP A 96 2.17 7.97 -2.04
CA ASP A 96 2.74 9.29 -2.34
C ASP A 96 3.64 9.86 -1.23
N ILE A 97 3.60 9.28 -0.02
CA ILE A 97 4.30 9.78 1.16
C ILE A 97 5.30 8.75 1.70
N ALA A 98 5.05 7.46 1.48
CA ALA A 98 5.82 6.36 2.07
C ALA A 98 6.06 5.22 1.07
N ASP A 99 6.73 5.54 -0.03
CA ASP A 99 7.12 4.61 -1.08
C ASP A 99 8.56 4.10 -0.97
N MET A 100 8.81 3.01 -1.70
CA MET A 100 10.12 2.54 -2.10
C MET A 100 10.08 2.30 -3.61
N ALA A 101 10.97 2.96 -4.34
CA ALA A 101 11.11 2.78 -5.78
C ALA A 101 11.95 1.54 -6.12
N SER A 102 11.52 0.81 -7.14
CA SER A 102 12.20 -0.39 -7.63
C SER A 102 12.20 -0.42 -9.17
N GLY A 103 13.38 -0.24 -9.77
CA GLY A 103 13.52 -0.21 -11.22
C GLY A 103 13.44 -1.60 -11.89
N PRO A 104 12.93 -1.72 -13.12
CA PRO A 104 12.74 -2.97 -13.82
C PRO A 104 14.06 -3.63 -14.23
N GLY A 105 13.97 -4.86 -14.76
CA GLY A 105 15.10 -5.58 -15.37
C GLY A 105 16.00 -6.36 -14.40
N ARG A 106 15.68 -6.37 -13.09
CA ARG A 106 16.43 -7.12 -12.06
C ARG A 106 15.50 -7.67 -10.98
N LYS A 107 15.95 -8.71 -10.28
CA LYS A 107 15.23 -9.25 -9.10
C LYS A 107 15.58 -8.42 -7.87
N HIS A 108 14.56 -7.89 -7.21
CA HIS A 108 14.71 -7.15 -5.95
C HIS A 108 14.23 -8.03 -4.80
N LYS A 109 15.05 -8.16 -3.76
CA LYS A 109 14.70 -8.89 -2.53
C LYS A 109 14.59 -7.88 -1.40
N LEU A 110 13.36 -7.66 -0.93
CA LEU A 110 13.07 -6.78 0.18
C LEU A 110 12.84 -7.61 1.45
N SER A 111 13.58 -7.29 2.50
CA SER A 111 13.46 -7.94 3.81
C SER A 111 12.91 -6.95 4.82
N PHE A 112 11.87 -7.34 5.55
CA PHE A 112 11.19 -6.46 6.51
C PHE A 112 11.22 -7.08 7.90
N THR A 113 11.38 -6.23 8.92
CA THR A 113 11.24 -6.62 10.33
C THR A 113 10.06 -5.87 10.93
N ARG A 114 9.02 -6.60 11.35
CA ARG A 114 7.85 -6.00 11.99
C ARG A 114 8.24 -5.47 13.38
N LYS A 115 8.08 -4.16 13.59
CA LYS A 115 8.19 -3.53 14.90
C LYS A 115 6.81 -3.03 15.32
N LYS A 116 6.41 -3.34 16.55
CA LYS A 116 5.18 -2.83 17.16
C LYS A 116 5.53 -1.99 18.37
N SER A 117 4.90 -0.84 18.49
CA SER A 117 4.95 0.00 19.67
C SER A 117 3.54 0.09 20.25
N TYR A 118 3.45 0.09 21.58
CA TYR A 118 2.21 0.24 22.31
C TYR A 118 2.38 1.39 23.29
N PHE A 119 1.42 2.31 23.27
CA PHE A 119 1.35 3.39 24.23
C PHE A 119 0.33 3.05 25.31
N LEU A 120 0.62 3.46 26.54
CA LEU A 120 -0.34 3.36 27.64
C LEU A 120 -1.51 4.31 27.39
N SER A 121 -2.71 3.91 27.83
CA SER A 121 -3.89 4.79 27.78
C SER A 121 -3.74 6.00 28.70
N LEU A 122 -4.72 6.89 28.68
CA LEU A 122 -4.82 7.97 29.66
C LEU A 122 -4.63 7.45 31.10
N PRO A 123 -3.89 8.20 31.95
CA PRO A 123 -3.35 9.55 31.74
C PRO A 123 -1.96 9.61 31.07
N TYR A 124 -1.35 8.46 30.74
CA TYR A 124 0.06 8.38 30.33
C TYR A 124 0.30 8.82 28.88
N ALA A 125 -0.65 8.56 27.97
CA ALA A 125 -0.64 9.10 26.62
C ALA A 125 -2.05 9.48 26.16
N LYS A 126 -2.13 10.52 25.32
CA LYS A 126 -3.38 10.96 24.67
C LYS A 126 -3.53 10.28 23.31
N CYS A 127 -3.61 8.95 23.31
CA CYS A 127 -3.84 8.17 22.08
C CYS A 127 -5.33 8.07 21.79
N THR A 128 -5.70 8.06 20.51
CA THR A 128 -7.07 7.80 20.05
C THR A 128 -7.04 6.82 18.89
N ASN A 129 -8.03 5.94 18.86
CA ASN A 129 -8.31 5.04 17.74
C ASN A 129 -9.64 5.41 17.06
N GLN A 130 -10.26 6.52 17.48
CA GLN A 130 -11.51 6.99 16.90
C GLN A 130 -11.25 7.57 15.52
N ILE A 131 -12.03 7.13 14.54
CA ILE A 131 -11.94 7.60 13.15
C ILE A 131 -12.76 8.89 13.03
N PRO A 132 -12.16 10.05 12.71
CA PRO A 132 -12.90 11.28 12.50
C PRO A 132 -13.81 11.20 11.26
N LEU A 133 -14.90 11.97 11.24
CA LEU A 133 -15.85 12.02 10.11
C LEU A 133 -15.17 12.28 8.76
N ALA A 134 -14.21 13.20 8.71
CA ALA A 134 -13.46 13.49 7.48
C ALA A 134 -12.68 12.27 6.96
N MET A 135 -12.11 11.47 7.86
CA MET A 135 -11.38 10.25 7.49
C MET A 135 -12.35 9.14 7.06
N GLN A 136 -13.51 9.04 7.72
CA GLN A 136 -14.56 8.12 7.32
C GLN A 136 -15.10 8.42 5.92
N ALA A 137 -15.24 9.70 5.56
CA ALA A 137 -15.61 10.11 4.21
C ALA A 137 -14.59 9.63 3.16
N MET A 138 -13.29 9.73 3.43
CA MET A 138 -12.26 9.18 2.55
C MET A 138 -12.34 7.65 2.45
N PHE A 139 -12.53 6.94 3.56
CA PHE A 139 -12.68 5.49 3.54
C PHE A 139 -13.89 5.00 2.74
N ASN A 140 -14.94 5.82 2.65
CA ASN A 140 -16.11 5.50 1.82
C ASN A 140 -15.82 5.57 0.30
N LEU A 141 -14.70 6.20 -0.12
CA LEU A 141 -14.23 6.16 -1.50
C LEU A 141 -13.51 4.83 -1.82
N PHE A 142 -12.93 4.18 -0.81
CA PHE A 142 -12.20 2.93 -0.94
C PHE A 142 -13.02 1.79 -0.29
N GLN A 143 -14.11 1.38 -0.94
CA GLN A 143 -15.13 0.55 -0.27
C GLN A 143 -14.72 -0.90 0.00
N ASP A 144 -13.69 -1.42 -0.67
CA ASP A 144 -13.38 -2.84 -0.70
C ASP A 144 -12.71 -3.38 0.57
N ALA A 145 -12.12 -2.50 1.40
CA ALA A 145 -11.37 -2.89 2.59
C ALA A 145 -11.79 -2.13 3.86
N TYR A 146 -11.54 -2.74 5.01
CA TYR A 146 -11.64 -2.11 6.32
C TYR A 146 -10.40 -1.29 6.61
N TYR A 147 -10.59 -0.03 6.99
CA TYR A 147 -9.51 0.88 7.37
C TYR A 147 -9.60 1.30 8.82
N ALA A 148 -8.44 1.34 9.48
CA ALA A 148 -8.27 1.80 10.84
C ALA A 148 -7.73 3.24 10.85
N TYR A 149 -7.82 3.88 12.02
CA TYR A 149 -7.22 5.19 12.24
C TYR A 149 -5.71 5.17 11.96
N SER A 150 -5.22 6.17 11.24
CA SER A 150 -3.80 6.43 11.03
C SER A 150 -3.50 7.90 11.30
N GLN A 151 -2.48 8.16 12.12
CA GLN A 151 -2.05 9.51 12.43
C GLN A 151 -1.59 10.26 11.18
N LEU A 152 -0.84 9.59 10.29
CA LEU A 152 -0.38 10.19 9.03
C LEU A 152 -1.58 10.60 8.17
N LEU A 153 -2.58 9.73 8.05
CA LEU A 153 -3.79 10.01 7.30
C LEU A 153 -4.60 11.16 7.92
N CYS A 154 -4.64 11.26 9.25
CA CYS A 154 -5.29 12.36 9.94
C CYS A 154 -4.64 13.71 9.59
N PHE A 155 -3.31 13.76 9.52
CA PHE A 155 -2.59 14.96 9.09
C PHE A 155 -2.83 15.30 7.63
N THR A 156 -2.75 14.33 6.73
CA THR A 156 -3.02 14.54 5.30
C THR A 156 -4.41 15.10 5.06
N ASN A 157 -5.43 14.55 5.74
CA ASN A 157 -6.81 15.02 5.60
C ASN A 157 -7.02 16.42 6.19
N CYS A 158 -6.35 16.72 7.30
CA CYS A 158 -6.33 18.08 7.87
C CYS A 158 -5.79 19.09 6.85
N ILE A 159 -4.64 18.80 6.23
CA ILE A 159 -4.04 19.69 5.22
C ILE A 159 -5.00 19.90 4.05
N GLN A 160 -5.60 18.83 3.52
CA GLN A 160 -6.57 18.90 2.42
C GLN A 160 -7.83 19.70 2.77
N SER A 161 -8.21 19.80 4.05
CA SER A 161 -9.39 20.57 4.47
C SER A 161 -9.16 22.09 4.45
N TYR A 162 -7.91 22.55 4.37
CA TYR A 162 -7.53 23.98 4.42
C TYR A 162 -6.88 24.49 3.12
N THR A 163 -6.76 23.65 2.09
CA THR A 163 -6.37 24.01 0.71
C THR A 163 -7.58 23.96 -0.21
#